data_AF-A0A653NC36-F1
#
_entry.id   AF-A0A653NC36-F1
#
_cell.length_a   1.000
_cell.length_b   1.000
_cell.length_c   1.000
_cell.angle_alpha   90.00
_cell.angle_beta   90.00
_cell.angle_gamma   90.00
#
_symmetry.space_group_name_H-M   'P 1'
#
loop_
_entity.id
_entity.type
_entity.pdbx_description
1 polymer ?
#
loop_
_entity_poly.entity_id
_entity_poly.type
_entity_poly.pdbx_seq_one_letter_code
_entity_poly.pdbx_strand_id
1 'polypeptide(L)'
;MSRSLKSLFVIYDIPDWFLIICILISLPILACPLVFYFSLFIFDSPKSGGLEFLYFLLINSYSIVLIANALLSFHFYRKSKVIGTVILLFPLLLYLLFGYYFMNI
;
A
#
# COMPACT_ATOMS: atom_id res chain seq x y z
N MET A 1 -23.99 -19.81 8.36
CA MET A 1 -22.77 -19.82 9.21
C MET A 1 -21.75 -18.88 8.58
N SER A 2 -21.73 -17.61 9.00
CA SER A 2 -20.83 -16.59 8.43
C SER A 2 -19.39 -16.93 8.84
N ARG A 3 -18.53 -17.29 7.88
CA ARG A 3 -17.10 -17.45 8.16
C ARG A 3 -16.53 -16.09 8.55
N SER A 4 -16.07 -15.96 9.80
CA SER A 4 -15.36 -14.77 10.25
C SER A 4 -14.11 -14.57 9.39
N LEU A 5 -13.86 -13.35 8.91
CA LEU A 5 -12.68 -13.02 8.12
C LEU A 5 -11.37 -13.45 8.81
N LYS A 6 -11.35 -13.50 10.14
CA LYS A 6 -10.21 -13.99 10.95
C LYS A 6 -9.83 -15.43 10.68
N SER A 7 -10.82 -16.31 10.43
CA SER A 7 -10.54 -17.73 10.16
C SER A 7 -9.82 -17.92 8.82
N LEU A 8 -9.94 -16.96 7.90
CA LEU A 8 -9.35 -17.01 6.58
C LEU A 8 -7.85 -16.64 6.60
N PHE A 9 -7.45 -15.81 7.56
CA PHE A 9 -6.06 -15.37 7.72
C PHE A 9 -5.33 -16.02 8.90
N VAL A 10 -5.97 -16.89 9.68
CA VAL A 10 -5.39 -17.53 10.88
C VAL A 10 -4.83 -16.48 11.87
N ILE A 11 -5.51 -15.32 11.97
CA ILE A 11 -5.13 -14.22 12.86
C ILE A 11 -6.27 -14.00 13.85
N TYR A 12 -6.16 -14.63 15.02
CA TYR A 12 -7.16 -14.51 16.09
C TYR A 12 -6.94 -13.28 16.98
N ASP A 13 -5.70 -12.77 17.05
CA ASP A 13 -5.28 -11.75 18.02
C ASP A 13 -5.63 -10.30 17.61
N ILE A 14 -6.14 -10.11 16.39
CA ILE A 14 -6.31 -8.79 15.77
C ILE A 14 -7.81 -8.51 15.55
N PRO A 15 -8.29 -7.30 15.85
CA PRO A 15 -9.70 -6.98 15.69
C PRO A 15 -10.10 -6.88 14.21
N ASP A 16 -11.35 -7.19 13.90
CA ASP A 16 -11.86 -7.24 12.52
C ASP A 16 -11.72 -5.90 11.79
N TRP A 17 -11.94 -4.79 12.49
CA TRP A 17 -11.83 -3.45 11.92
C TRP A 17 -10.42 -3.16 11.39
N PHE A 18 -9.37 -3.65 12.07
CA PHE A 18 -7.99 -3.45 11.66
C PHE A 18 -7.71 -4.20 10.36
N LEU A 19 -8.23 -5.41 10.24
CA LEU A 19 -8.12 -6.23 9.04
C LEU A 19 -8.88 -5.61 7.86
N ILE A 20 -10.09 -5.08 8.10
CA ILE A 20 -10.87 -4.37 7.08
C ILE A 20 -10.10 -3.15 6.55
N ILE A 21 -9.56 -2.31 7.44
CA ILE A 21 -8.76 -1.14 7.04
C ILE A 21 -7.51 -1.58 6.26
N CYS A 22 -6.83 -2.63 6.70
CA CYS A 22 -5.67 -3.19 6.00
C CYS A 22 -6.01 -3.62 4.57
N ILE A 23 -7.14 -4.30 4.38
CA ILE A 23 -7.62 -4.69 3.04
C ILE A 23 -7.89 -3.44 2.20
N LEU A 24 -8.61 -2.45 2.74
CA LEU A 24 -8.95 -1.22 2.02
C LEU A 24 -7.71 -0.44 1.57
N ILE A 25 -6.73 -0.28 2.46
CA ILE A 25 -5.47 0.41 2.16
C ILE A 25 -4.62 -0.38 1.14
N SER A 26 -4.78 -1.69 1.09
CA SER A 26 -4.06 -2.58 0.16
C SER A 26 -4.74 -2.73 -1.20
N LEU A 27 -5.98 -2.26 -1.39
CA LEU A 27 -6.70 -2.31 -2.67
C LEU A 27 -5.90 -1.77 -3.87
N PRO A 28 -5.10 -0.69 -3.76
CA PRO A 28 -4.30 -0.17 -4.87
C PRO A 28 -3.32 -1.19 -5.47
N ILE A 29 -2.96 -2.27 -4.75
CA ILE A 29 -2.11 -3.36 -5.30
C ILE A 29 -2.74 -3.98 -6.55
N LEU A 30 -4.08 -4.03 -6.62
CA LEU A 30 -4.79 -4.59 -7.78
C LEU A 30 -4.55 -3.77 -9.07
N ALA A 31 -4.19 -2.50 -8.94
CA ALA A 31 -3.84 -1.64 -10.07
C ALA A 31 -2.42 -1.90 -10.62
N CYS A 32 -1.65 -2.83 -10.04
CA CYS A 32 -0.24 -3.01 -10.37
C CYS A 32 0.03 -3.30 -11.85
N PRO A 33 -0.74 -4.16 -12.55
CA PRO A 33 -0.55 -4.38 -13.98
C PRO A 33 -0.76 -3.09 -14.78
N LEU A 34 -1.77 -2.31 -14.41
CA LEU A 34 -2.10 -1.05 -15.08
C LEU A 34 -1.00 -0.02 -14.86
N VAL A 35 -0.54 0.16 -13.62
CA VAL A 35 0.58 1.06 -13.29
C VAL A 35 1.84 0.67 -14.07
N PHE A 36 2.14 -0.63 -14.17
CA PHE A 36 3.27 -1.11 -14.94
C PHE A 36 3.17 -0.74 -16.42
N TYR A 37 2.06 -1.06 -17.09
CA TYR A 37 1.88 -0.72 -18.51
C TYR A 37 1.91 0.78 -18.76
N PHE A 38 1.25 1.60 -17.93
CA PHE A 38 1.32 3.06 -18.06
C PHE A 38 2.73 3.59 -17.85
N SER A 39 3.46 3.05 -16.87
CA SER A 39 4.83 3.48 -16.61
C SER A 39 5.76 3.16 -17.78
N LEU A 40 5.54 2.07 -18.52
CA LEU A 40 6.29 1.80 -19.76
C LEU A 40 6.11 2.95 -20.75
N PHE A 41 4.89 3.39 -21.04
CA PHE A 41 4.66 4.50 -21.97
C PHE A 41 5.22 5.84 -21.51
N ILE A 42 5.23 6.10 -20.20
CA ILE A 42 5.72 7.37 -19.63
C ILE A 42 7.26 7.43 -19.66
N PHE A 43 7.93 6.31 -19.38
CA PHE A 43 9.38 6.24 -19.25
C PHE A 43 10.10 5.66 -20.48
N ASP A 44 9.37 5.29 -21.55
CA ASP A 44 9.92 4.86 -22.84
C ASP A 44 10.39 6.08 -23.66
N SER A 45 11.46 6.73 -23.19
CA SER A 45 12.10 7.87 -23.84
C SER A 45 13.47 7.50 -24.41
N PRO A 46 13.80 7.86 -25.67
CA PRO A 46 15.09 7.57 -26.29
C PRO A 46 16.27 8.35 -25.68
N LYS A 47 16.00 9.33 -24.81
CA LYS A 47 17.02 10.09 -24.05
C LYS A 47 17.09 9.69 -22.58
N SER A 48 16.43 8.60 -22.19
CA SER A 48 16.29 8.21 -20.80
C SER A 48 17.64 7.99 -20.12
N GLY A 49 17.92 8.84 -19.12
CA GLY A 49 19.07 8.67 -18.23
C GLY A 49 18.78 7.65 -17.13
N GLY A 50 19.80 7.26 -16.36
CA GLY A 50 19.63 6.31 -15.24
C GLY A 50 18.61 6.73 -14.17
N LEU A 51 18.29 8.03 -14.06
CA LEU A 51 17.28 8.54 -13.12
C LEU A 51 15.85 8.12 -13.51
N GLU A 52 15.52 8.09 -14.80
CA GLU A 52 14.18 7.71 -15.27
C GLU A 52 13.90 6.22 -14.96
N PHE A 53 14.92 5.37 -15.08
CA PHE A 53 14.85 3.98 -14.66
C PHE A 53 14.62 3.83 -13.15
N LEU A 54 15.26 4.66 -12.32
CA LEU A 54 15.02 4.65 -10.87
C LEU A 54 13.58 5.06 -10.52
N TYR A 55 13.01 6.05 -11.22
CA TYR A 55 11.61 6.43 -11.03
C TYR A 55 10.65 5.33 -11.49
N PHE A 56 10.93 4.69 -12.63
CA PHE A 56 10.17 3.54 -13.10
C PHE A 56 10.16 2.42 -12.05
N LEU A 57 11.33 2.08 -11.49
CA LEU A 57 11.45 1.05 -10.47
C LEU A 57 10.74 1.45 -9.17
N LEU A 58 10.87 2.71 -8.75
CA LEU A 58 10.22 3.24 -7.55
C LEU A 58 8.69 3.15 -7.67
N ILE A 59 8.12 3.62 -8.78
CA ILE A 59 6.67 3.59 -9.01
C ILE A 59 6.16 2.16 -9.02
N ASN A 60 6.86 1.23 -9.67
CA ASN A 60 6.43 -0.17 -9.75
C ASN A 60 6.64 -0.96 -8.44
N SER A 61 7.47 -0.45 -7.53
CA SER A 61 7.71 -1.09 -6.23
C SER A 61 6.60 -0.86 -5.20
N TYR A 62 5.61 0.01 -5.49
CA TYR A 62 4.58 0.41 -4.52
C TYR A 62 3.80 -0.77 -3.92
N SER A 63 3.52 -1.81 -4.71
CA SER A 63 2.83 -3.02 -4.22
C SER A 63 3.62 -3.73 -3.12
N ILE A 64 4.95 -3.79 -3.27
CA ILE A 64 5.85 -4.37 -2.27
C ILE A 64 5.83 -3.53 -1.00
N VAL A 65 5.86 -2.20 -1.14
CA VAL A 65 5.79 -1.27 0.00
C VAL A 65 4.49 -1.44 0.78
N LEU A 66 3.35 -1.58 0.11
CA LEU A 66 2.05 -1.78 0.76
C LEU A 66 1.96 -3.13 1.49
N ILE A 67 2.49 -4.21 0.90
CA ILE A 67 2.58 -5.52 1.55
C ILE A 67 3.49 -5.44 2.79
N ALA A 68 4.66 -4.81 2.66
CA ALA A 68 5.58 -4.60 3.77
C ALA A 68 4.92 -3.79 4.90
N ASN A 69 4.16 -2.74 4.55
CA ASN A 69 3.41 -1.94 5.51
C ASN A 69 2.36 -2.77 6.26
N ALA A 70 1.60 -3.61 5.54
CA ALA A 70 0.62 -4.51 6.15
C ALA A 70 1.29 -5.48 7.13
N LEU A 71 2.38 -6.15 6.72
CA LEU A 71 3.12 -7.08 7.56
C LEU A 71 3.73 -6.40 8.79
N LEU A 72 4.35 -5.23 8.62
CA LEU A 72 4.89 -4.43 9.72
C LEU A 72 3.78 -3.98 10.67
N SER A 73 2.63 -3.55 10.14
CA SER A 73 1.51 -3.13 10.97
C SER A 73 1.05 -4.26 11.88
N PHE A 74 0.92 -5.49 11.36
CA PHE A 74 0.57 -6.66 12.17
C PHE A 74 1.65 -7.03 13.19
N HIS A 75 2.93 -6.98 12.80
CA HIS A 75 4.05 -7.26 13.70
C HIS A 75 4.07 -6.29 14.88
N PHE A 76 3.94 -4.99 14.61
CA PHE A 76 3.99 -3.96 15.65
C PHE A 76 2.69 -3.84 16.43
N TYR A 77 1.53 -4.15 15.83
CA TYR A 77 0.25 -4.13 16.54
C TYR A 77 0.24 -5.09 17.74
N ARG A 78 0.93 -6.24 17.63
CA ARG A 78 1.12 -7.20 18.74
C ARG A 78 1.98 -6.64 19.88
N LYS A 79 2.92 -5.75 19.59
CA LYS A 79 3.80 -5.11 20.59
C LYS A 79 3.17 -3.84 21.19
N SER A 80 2.56 -3.02 20.34
CA SER A 80 1.88 -1.77 20.70
C SER A 80 0.77 -1.50 19.70
N LYS A 81 -0.47 -1.47 20.21
CA LYS A 81 -1.67 -1.19 19.40
C LYS A 81 -1.58 0.16 18.69
N VAL A 82 -0.96 1.16 19.34
CA VAL A 82 -0.79 2.51 18.78
C VAL A 82 0.21 2.51 17.63
N ILE A 83 1.37 1.88 17.81
CA ILE A 83 2.40 1.87 16.75
C ILE A 83 1.89 1.09 15.53
N GLY A 84 1.27 -0.07 15.74
CA GLY A 84 0.71 -0.85 14.63
C GLY A 84 -0.38 -0.11 13.85
N THR A 85 -1.23 0.67 14.53
CA THR A 85 -2.27 1.48 13.87
C THR A 85 -1.71 2.68 13.14
N VAL A 86 -0.69 3.35 13.68
CA VAL A 86 0.00 4.45 12.98
C VAL A 86 0.65 3.96 11.69
N ILE A 87 1.35 2.82 11.74
CA ILE A 87 1.96 2.20 10.55
C ILE A 87 0.87 1.83 9.54
N LEU A 88 -0.23 1.22 10.00
CA LEU A 88 -1.35 0.88 9.11
C LEU A 88 -1.91 2.10 8.38
N LEU A 89 -2.09 3.22 9.08
CA LEU A 89 -2.70 4.44 8.54
C LEU A 89 -1.74 5.33 7.75
N PHE A 90 -0.43 5.08 7.83
CA PHE A 90 0.57 5.90 7.16
C PHE A 90 0.35 6.03 5.64
N PRO A 91 0.08 4.95 4.87
CA PRO A 91 -0.22 5.08 3.44
C PRO A 91 -1.49 5.88 3.17
N LEU A 92 -2.51 5.76 4.03
CA LEU A 92 -3.76 6.50 3.89
C LEU A 92 -3.53 8.00 4.04
N LEU A 93 -2.69 8.42 4.98
CA LEU A 93 -2.27 9.81 5.11
C LEU A 93 -1.54 10.31 3.85
N LEU A 94 -0.63 9.51 3.29
CA LEU A 94 0.05 9.85 2.04
C LEU A 94 -0.93 10.03 0.88
N TYR A 95 -1.92 9.14 0.74
CA TYR A 95 -2.95 9.26 -0.28
C TYR A 95 -3.77 10.54 -0.14
N LEU A 96 -4.15 10.91 1.09
CA LEU A 96 -4.89 12.15 1.35
C LEU A 96 -4.05 13.38 1.02
N LEU A 97 -2.78 13.40 1.41
CA LEU A 97 -1.87 14.51 1.09
C LEU A 97 -1.67 14.65 -0.42
N PHE A 98 -1.48 13.53 -1.12
CA PHE A 98 -1.29 13.53 -2.56
C PHE A 98 -2.56 13.96 -3.30
N GLY A 99 -3.73 13.46 -2.89
CA GLY A 99 -5.02 13.88 -3.43
C GLY A 99 -5.31 15.37 -3.19
N TYR A 100 -5.01 15.86 -1.99
CA TYR A 100 -5.14 17.29 -1.67
C TYR A 100 -4.23 18.15 -2.54
N TYR A 101 -2.97 17.74 -2.75
CA TYR A 101 -2.04 18.44 -3.62
C TYR A 101 -2.58 18.54 -5.05
N PHE A 102 -3.08 17.44 -5.63
CA PHE A 102 -3.65 17.43 -6.98
C PHE A 102 -4.91 18.27 -7.15
N MET A 103 -5.74 18.42 -6.11
CA MET A 103 -6.97 19.22 -6.17
C MET A 103 -6.72 20.74 -6.05
N ASN A 104 -5.54 21.15 -5.58
CA ASN A 104 -5.17 22.56 -5.41
C ASN A 104 -4.18 23.06 -6.47
N ILE A 105 -3.84 22.24 -7.46
CA ILE A 105 -3.12 22.62 -8.68
C ILE A 105 -4.14 22.96 -9.76
#